data_AF-A0A8B3RIZ8-F1
#
_entry.id   AF-A0A8B3RIZ8-F1
#
_cell.length_a   1.000
_cell.length_b   1.000
_cell.length_c   1.000
_cell.angle_alpha   90.00
_cell.angle_beta   90.00
_cell.angle_gamma   90.00
#
_symmetry.space_group_name_H-M   'P 1'
#
loop_
_entity.id
_entity.type
_entity.pdbx_description
1 polymer ?
#
loop_
_entity_poly.entity_id
_entity_poly.type
_entity_poly.pdbx_seq_one_letter_code
_entity_poly.pdbx_strand_id
1 'polypeptide(L)'
;MEGNTSTNEVDAQTPDTTGTTGGNQPESAAEPKPWDKDGEPFDPERAWKLVQHLREENKGLKDKNRAYEDEKLSEREKADRDLAETKAELEQLRLAKTLAEIRAKYPALSEDDMEFLGSGSPEELEAKAAKLAARLKTAAPSEPEHLNPLRRQPSGGIDPTGHGKPRDFIRDALRAAQH
;
A
#
# COMPACT_ATOMS: atom_id res chain seq x y z
N MET A 1 17.77 -54.84 17.79
CA MET A 1 16.58 -54.04 18.14
C MET A 1 15.93 -53.69 16.81
N GLU A 2 15.10 -54.59 16.28
CA GLU A 2 13.66 -54.69 16.63
C GLU A 2 12.95 -53.38 16.27
N GLY A 3 11.91 -53.31 15.47
CA GLY A 3 11.12 -54.30 14.75
C GLY A 3 10.17 -53.48 13.86
N ASN A 4 10.22 -53.73 12.56
CA ASN A 4 9.13 -54.31 11.78
C ASN A 4 7.91 -53.39 11.53
N THR A 5 8.00 -52.62 10.45
CA THR A 5 6.86 -52.12 9.69
C THR A 5 6.24 -53.28 8.91
N SER A 6 4.96 -53.57 9.11
CA SER A 6 4.20 -54.42 8.18
C SER A 6 2.72 -54.07 8.21
N THR A 7 2.37 -53.25 7.22
CA THR A 7 1.13 -53.27 6.45
C THR A 7 0.50 -54.66 6.39
N ASN A 8 -0.79 -54.78 6.65
CA ASN A 8 -1.54 -55.97 6.28
C ASN A 8 -2.95 -55.57 5.83
N GLU A 9 -3.15 -55.56 4.51
CA GLU A 9 -4.45 -55.66 3.86
C GLU A 9 -4.47 -56.97 3.06
N VAL A 10 -5.69 -57.46 2.83
CA VAL A 10 -6.12 -58.54 1.91
C VAL A 10 -5.99 -59.95 2.52
N ASP A 11 -6.96 -60.87 2.48
CA ASP A 11 -8.40 -60.96 2.20
C ASP A 11 -8.75 -62.46 2.37
N ALA A 12 -10.04 -62.77 2.55
CA ALA A 12 -10.69 -64.05 2.25
C ALA A 12 -10.22 -65.34 2.98
N GLN A 13 -11.11 -65.88 3.82
CA GLN A 13 -11.80 -67.16 3.50
C GLN A 13 -12.92 -67.47 4.50
N THR A 14 -14.13 -67.65 3.97
CA THR A 14 -15.27 -68.32 4.60
C THR A 14 -14.95 -69.80 4.91
N PRO A 15 -15.75 -70.47 5.77
CA PRO A 15 -16.74 -71.37 5.17
C PRO A 15 -18.10 -71.45 5.90
N ASP A 16 -19.13 -71.55 5.05
CA ASP A 16 -20.23 -72.50 5.05
C ASP A 16 -21.17 -72.72 6.25
N THR A 17 -22.42 -72.48 5.91
CA THR A 17 -23.67 -73.13 6.30
C THR A 17 -23.55 -74.51 6.96
N THR A 18 -24.22 -74.70 8.11
CA THR A 18 -25.31 -75.66 8.36
C THR A 18 -25.60 -75.78 9.86
N GLY A 19 -26.88 -75.85 10.24
CA GLY A 19 -27.25 -76.23 11.60
C GLY A 19 -28.59 -75.69 12.09
N THR A 20 -29.70 -76.13 11.49
CA THR A 20 -30.98 -76.16 12.21
C THR A 20 -30.81 -77.07 13.42
N THR A 21 -30.99 -76.56 14.63
CA THR A 21 -31.44 -77.33 15.79
C THR A 21 -32.23 -76.38 16.68
N GLY A 22 -33.54 -76.61 16.75
CA GLY A 22 -34.38 -75.99 17.75
C GLY A 22 -33.93 -76.45 19.14
N GLY A 23 -33.71 -75.47 20.02
CA GLY A 23 -33.48 -75.68 21.44
C GLY A 23 -34.22 -74.58 22.19
N ASN A 24 -35.39 -74.92 22.72
CA ASN A 24 -36.12 -74.09 23.65
C ASN A 24 -35.43 -74.18 25.03
N GLN A 25 -34.78 -73.10 25.49
CA GLN A 25 -34.34 -72.95 26.88
C GLN A 25 -34.23 -71.47 27.27
N PRO A 26 -34.31 -71.18 28.58
CA PRO A 26 -35.32 -70.36 29.22
C PRO A 26 -35.01 -68.85 29.13
N GLU A 27 -36.01 -68.02 29.44
CA GLU A 27 -35.89 -66.57 29.63
C GLU A 27 -34.71 -66.21 30.54
N SER A 28 -33.56 -65.94 29.93
CA SER A 28 -32.47 -65.24 30.59
C SER A 28 -32.77 -63.76 30.46
N ALA A 29 -32.93 -63.07 31.59
CA ALA A 29 -33.07 -61.62 31.64
C ALA A 29 -31.96 -61.01 30.79
N ALA A 30 -32.34 -60.44 29.65
CA ALA A 30 -31.40 -59.93 28.66
C ALA A 30 -30.56 -58.83 29.30
N GLU A 31 -29.25 -59.07 29.42
CA GLU A 31 -28.31 -57.99 29.70
C GLU A 31 -28.51 -56.88 28.65
N PRO A 32 -28.60 -55.61 29.06
CA PRO A 32 -28.82 -54.51 28.14
C PRO A 32 -27.69 -54.52 27.11
N LYS A 33 -28.06 -54.47 25.82
CA LYS A 33 -27.04 -54.47 24.77
C LYS A 33 -26.24 -53.18 24.87
N PRO A 34 -24.94 -53.16 24.54
CA PRO A 34 -24.09 -51.99 24.74
C PRO A 34 -24.47 -50.76 23.89
N TRP A 35 -25.41 -50.90 22.95
CA TRP A 35 -25.99 -49.81 22.14
C TRP A 35 -27.38 -49.37 22.61
N ASP A 36 -27.95 -50.01 23.63
CA ASP A 36 -29.20 -49.60 24.25
C ASP A 36 -28.89 -48.47 25.24
N LYS A 37 -29.46 -47.30 25.00
CA LYS A 37 -29.25 -46.12 25.84
C LYS A 37 -30.31 -46.10 26.93
N ASP A 38 -29.89 -46.11 28.18
CA ASP A 38 -30.79 -46.02 29.35
C ASP A 38 -31.88 -47.12 29.39
N GLY A 39 -31.62 -48.28 28.78
CA GLY A 39 -32.56 -49.39 28.69
C GLY A 39 -33.59 -49.27 27.55
N GLU A 40 -33.55 -48.20 26.73
CA GLU A 40 -34.32 -48.17 25.48
C GLU A 40 -33.57 -48.90 24.35
N PRO A 41 -34.25 -49.77 23.59
CA PRO A 41 -33.68 -50.40 22.42
C PRO A 41 -33.35 -49.37 21.34
N PHE A 42 -32.17 -49.49 20.73
CA PHE A 42 -31.74 -48.59 19.64
C PHE A 42 -32.74 -48.59 18.47
N ASP A 43 -33.31 -47.42 18.19
CA ASP A 43 -34.22 -47.19 17.04
C ASP A 43 -33.44 -46.55 15.86
N PRO A 44 -33.13 -47.32 14.81
CA PRO A 44 -32.37 -46.83 13.66
C PRO A 44 -33.11 -45.73 12.88
N GLU A 45 -34.45 -45.73 12.86
CA GLU A 45 -35.22 -44.71 12.14
C GLU A 45 -35.17 -43.36 12.86
N ARG A 46 -35.27 -43.36 14.20
CA ARG A 46 -35.09 -42.13 15.00
C ARG A 46 -33.69 -41.57 14.86
N ALA A 47 -32.67 -42.42 14.94
CA ALA A 47 -31.29 -42.00 14.77
C ALA A 47 -31.05 -41.41 13.38
N TRP A 48 -31.62 -42.03 12.33
CA TRP A 48 -31.49 -41.53 10.97
C TRP A 48 -32.19 -40.18 10.76
N LYS A 49 -33.42 -40.01 11.28
CA LYS A 49 -34.13 -38.72 11.24
C LYS A 49 -33.35 -37.61 11.97
N LEU A 50 -32.75 -37.93 13.12
CA LEU A 50 -31.90 -37.00 13.85
C LEU A 50 -30.66 -36.61 13.03
N VAL A 51 -29.99 -37.57 12.39
CA VAL A 51 -28.84 -37.29 11.51
C VAL A 51 -29.23 -36.42 10.32
N GLN A 52 -30.41 -36.63 9.72
CA GLN A 52 -30.90 -35.77 8.64
C GLN A 52 -31.14 -34.34 9.13
N HIS A 53 -31.83 -34.17 10.26
CA HIS A 53 -32.06 -32.86 10.86
C HIS A 53 -30.74 -32.14 11.18
N LEU A 54 -29.78 -32.83 11.81
CA LEU A 54 -28.47 -32.26 12.14
C LEU A 54 -27.65 -31.90 10.89
N ARG A 55 -27.84 -32.60 9.77
CA ARG A 55 -27.21 -32.26 8.49
C ARG A 55 -27.83 -31.01 7.89
N GLU A 56 -29.16 -30.91 7.93
CA GLU A 56 -29.90 -29.72 7.48
C GLU A 56 -29.52 -28.49 8.31
N GLU A 57 -29.48 -28.63 9.64
CA GLU A 57 -29.06 -27.57 10.55
C GLU A 57 -27.59 -27.16 10.32
N ASN A 58 -26.67 -28.12 10.15
CA ASN A 58 -25.28 -27.81 9.82
C ASN A 58 -25.14 -27.06 8.49
N LYS A 59 -25.93 -27.46 7.48
CA LYS A 59 -25.94 -26.77 6.19
C LYS A 59 -26.44 -25.33 6.37
N GLY A 60 -27.56 -25.15 7.06
CA GLY A 60 -28.11 -23.82 7.36
C GLY A 60 -27.17 -22.94 8.18
N LEU A 61 -26.43 -23.52 9.13
CA LEU A 61 -25.42 -22.79 9.91
C LEU A 61 -24.22 -22.40 9.06
N LYS A 62 -23.75 -23.26 8.15
CA LYS A 62 -22.67 -22.93 7.21
C LYS A 62 -23.07 -21.79 6.27
N ASP A 63 -24.29 -21.81 5.74
CA ASP A 63 -24.78 -20.77 4.85
C ASP A 63 -24.90 -19.42 5.58
N LYS A 64 -25.39 -19.42 6.82
CA LYS A 64 -25.43 -18.21 7.66
C LYS A 64 -24.03 -17.69 7.98
N ASN A 65 -23.11 -18.57 8.37
CA ASN A 65 -21.74 -18.18 8.70
C ASN A 65 -21.04 -17.53 7.50
N ARG A 66 -21.20 -18.11 6.30
CA ARG A 66 -20.72 -17.53 5.05
C ARG A 66 -21.31 -16.14 4.78
N ALA A 67 -22.63 -15.98 4.93
CA ALA A 67 -23.28 -14.68 4.75
C ALA A 67 -22.78 -13.62 5.76
N TYR A 68 -22.57 -14.00 7.02
CA TYR A 68 -22.00 -13.11 8.04
C TYR A 68 -20.54 -12.73 7.75
N GLU A 69 -19.72 -13.66 7.26
CA GLU A 69 -18.34 -13.38 6.88
C GLU A 69 -18.29 -12.44 5.67
N ASP A 70 -19.12 -12.67 4.65
CA ASP A 70 -19.22 -11.82 3.46
C ASP A 70 -19.71 -10.40 3.82
N GLU A 71 -20.71 -10.28 4.68
CA GLU A 71 -21.22 -8.99 5.15
C GLU A 71 -20.17 -8.24 5.97
N LYS A 72 -19.50 -8.92 6.90
CA LYS A 72 -18.43 -8.33 7.71
C LYS A 72 -17.22 -7.92 6.86
N LEU A 73 -16.86 -8.70 5.84
CA LEU A 73 -15.79 -8.37 4.93
C LEU A 73 -16.15 -7.10 4.14
N SER A 74 -17.38 -7.01 3.63
CA SER A 74 -17.92 -5.83 2.94
C SER A 74 -17.96 -4.59 3.84
N GLU A 75 -18.40 -4.73 5.09
CA GLU A 75 -18.41 -3.63 6.07
C GLU A 75 -17.00 -3.16 6.42
N ARG A 76 -16.06 -4.10 6.61
CA ARG A 76 -14.68 -3.78 6.93
C ARG A 76 -13.97 -3.09 5.76
N GLU A 77 -14.18 -3.55 4.53
CA GLU A 77 -13.65 -2.89 3.33
C GLU A 77 -14.20 -1.47 3.15
N LYS A 78 -15.49 -1.24 3.45
CA LYS A 78 -16.08 0.10 3.45
C LYS A 78 -15.43 0.97 4.54
N ALA A 79 -15.35 0.46 5.77
CA ALA A 79 -14.72 1.19 6.87
C ALA A 79 -13.25 1.53 6.57
N ASP A 80 -12.49 0.62 5.98
CA ASP A 80 -11.09 0.85 5.61
C ASP A 80 -10.97 1.90 4.48
N ARG A 81 -11.89 1.91 3.52
CA ARG A 81 -11.98 2.95 2.48
C ARG A 81 -12.26 4.32 3.08
N ASP A 82 -13.27 4.41 3.93
CA ASP A 82 -13.68 5.68 4.57
C ASP A 82 -12.56 6.20 5.48
N LEU A 83 -11.85 5.30 6.17
CA LEU A 83 -10.68 5.62 6.98
C LEU A 83 -9.53 6.14 6.11
N ALA A 84 -9.28 5.54 4.95
CA ALA A 84 -8.27 6.02 4.01
C ALA A 84 -8.63 7.41 3.44
N GLU A 85 -9.90 7.64 3.09
CA GLU A 85 -10.40 8.92 2.59
C GLU A 85 -10.27 10.03 3.64
N THR A 86 -10.76 9.80 4.86
CA THR A 86 -10.64 10.77 5.97
C THR A 86 -9.19 11.07 6.32
N LYS A 87 -8.29 10.08 6.27
CA LYS A 87 -6.85 10.32 6.42
C LYS A 87 -6.30 11.21 5.31
N ALA A 88 -6.70 10.98 4.07
CA ALA A 88 -6.25 11.79 2.94
C ALA A 88 -6.73 13.24 3.06
N GLU A 89 -7.99 13.47 3.43
CA GLU A 89 -8.54 14.82 3.69
C GLU A 89 -7.77 15.52 4.82
N LEU A 90 -7.49 14.80 5.90
CA LEU A 90 -6.77 15.35 7.05
C LEU A 90 -5.33 15.74 6.70
N GLU A 91 -4.63 14.94 5.88
CA GLU A 91 -3.31 15.30 5.37
C GLU A 91 -3.37 16.52 4.43
N GLN A 92 -4.38 16.63 3.56
CA GLN A 92 -4.58 17.83 2.73
C GLN A 92 -4.79 19.08 3.58
N LEU A 93 -5.62 19.01 4.62
CA LEU A 93 -5.86 20.13 5.55
C LEU A 93 -4.59 20.52 6.32
N ARG A 94 -3.80 19.52 6.75
CA ARG A 94 -2.50 19.78 7.38
C ARG A 94 -1.56 20.52 6.45
N LEU A 95 -1.44 20.07 5.20
CA LEU A 95 -0.60 20.73 4.20
C LEU A 95 -1.09 22.16 3.92
N ALA A 96 -2.38 22.36 3.69
CA ALA A 96 -2.96 23.68 3.46
C ALA A 96 -2.69 24.63 4.63
N LYS A 97 -2.80 24.14 5.87
CA LYS A 97 -2.45 24.91 7.07
C LYS A 97 -0.98 25.32 7.08
N THR A 98 -0.06 24.38 6.81
CA THR A 98 1.38 24.68 6.78
C THR A 98 1.74 25.69 5.70
N LEU A 99 1.16 25.57 4.50
CA LEU A 99 1.39 26.52 3.42
C LEU A 99 0.85 27.91 3.76
N ALA A 100 -0.31 28.00 4.42
CA ALA A 100 -0.83 29.27 4.91
C ALA A 100 0.08 29.92 5.97
N GLU A 101 0.63 29.14 6.90
CA GLU A 101 1.60 29.61 7.88
C GLU A 101 2.90 30.10 7.22
N ILE A 102 3.40 29.37 6.22
CA ILE A 102 4.58 29.76 5.43
C ILE A 102 4.31 31.07 4.66
N ARG A 103 3.15 31.21 4.03
CA ARG A 103 2.75 32.44 3.33
C ARG A 103 2.74 33.64 4.27
N ALA A 104 2.25 33.47 5.50
CA ALA A 104 2.28 34.51 6.51
C ALA A 104 3.72 34.86 6.97
N LYS A 105 4.59 33.86 7.12
CA LYS A 105 6.01 34.04 7.52
C LYS A 105 6.85 34.69 6.41
N TYR A 106 6.57 34.40 5.14
CA TYR A 106 7.38 34.84 4.01
C TYR A 106 6.53 35.57 2.94
N PRO A 107 6.13 36.83 3.17
CA PRO A 107 5.31 37.60 2.23
C PRO A 107 6.02 37.95 0.91
N ALA A 108 7.32 37.68 0.81
CA ALA A 108 8.11 37.88 -0.41
C ALA A 108 7.95 36.73 -1.42
N LEU A 109 7.38 35.58 -1.02
CA LEU A 109 7.03 34.49 -1.94
C LEU A 109 5.67 34.78 -2.58
N SER A 110 5.59 34.62 -3.89
CA SER A 110 4.33 34.65 -4.64
C SER A 110 3.55 33.34 -4.51
N GLU A 111 2.30 33.30 -4.98
CA GLU A 111 1.50 32.06 -5.03
C GLU A 111 2.21 30.98 -5.85
N ASP A 112 2.76 31.36 -7.01
CA ASP A 112 3.52 30.47 -7.89
C ASP A 112 4.72 29.87 -7.16
N ASP A 113 5.44 30.65 -6.35
CA ASP A 113 6.57 30.18 -5.56
C ASP A 113 6.16 29.15 -4.49
N MET A 114 4.94 29.23 -3.99
CA MET A 114 4.38 28.30 -3.00
C MET A 114 4.01 26.95 -3.63
N GLU A 115 3.57 26.94 -4.89
CA GLU A 115 3.31 25.70 -5.64
C GLU A 115 4.58 24.86 -5.81
N PHE A 116 5.76 25.49 -5.94
CA PHE A 116 7.05 24.79 -6.03
C PHE A 116 7.51 24.13 -4.73
N LEU A 117 6.92 24.43 -3.58
CA LEU A 117 7.28 23.81 -2.30
C LEU A 117 6.85 22.33 -2.23
N GLY A 118 5.78 21.99 -2.95
CA GLY A 118 5.24 20.63 -3.07
C GLY A 118 4.73 20.06 -1.74
N SER A 119 4.96 18.77 -1.53
CA SER A 119 4.65 18.07 -0.27
C SER A 119 5.91 17.83 0.57
N GLY A 120 5.71 17.58 1.86
CA GLY A 120 6.77 17.30 2.81
C GLY A 120 6.30 17.48 4.25
N SER A 121 7.20 17.24 5.19
CA SER A 121 6.95 17.61 6.59
C SER A 121 6.83 19.15 6.71
N PRO A 122 6.14 19.66 7.74
CA PRO A 122 6.04 21.11 7.96
C PRO A 122 7.43 21.78 8.03
N GLU A 123 8.38 21.13 8.70
CA GLU A 123 9.76 21.62 8.85
C GLU A 123 10.50 21.67 7.50
N GLU A 124 10.31 20.65 6.65
CA GLU A 124 10.91 20.62 5.31
C GLU A 124 10.34 21.72 4.41
N LEU A 125 9.02 21.93 4.46
CA LEU A 125 8.36 22.99 3.68
C LEU A 125 8.83 24.38 4.12
N GLU A 126 8.98 24.60 5.44
CA GLU A 126 9.53 25.84 5.97
C GLU A 126 10.98 26.06 5.55
N ALA A 127 11.82 25.03 5.60
CA ALA A 127 13.22 25.12 5.16
C ALA A 127 13.34 25.38 3.64
N LYS A 128 12.49 24.77 2.82
CA LYS A 128 12.41 25.03 1.37
C LYS A 128 11.98 26.48 1.11
N ALA A 129 10.93 26.95 1.79
CA ALA A 129 10.45 28.31 1.67
C ALA A 129 11.50 29.34 2.11
N ALA A 130 12.22 29.09 3.21
CA ALA A 130 13.30 29.94 3.67
C ALA A 130 14.42 30.07 2.62
N LYS A 131 14.82 28.94 2.00
CA LYS A 131 15.83 28.93 0.93
C LYS A 131 15.36 29.71 -0.30
N LEU A 132 14.10 29.55 -0.69
CA LEU A 132 13.52 30.25 -1.84
C LEU A 132 13.42 31.76 -1.56
N ALA A 133 12.94 32.16 -0.38
CA ALA A 133 12.92 33.55 0.08
C ALA A 133 14.31 34.20 0.04
N ALA A 134 15.34 33.48 0.51
CA ALA A 134 16.72 33.96 0.48
C ALA A 134 17.23 34.14 -0.96
N ARG A 135 16.88 33.22 -1.86
CA ARG A 135 17.22 33.33 -3.28
C ARG A 135 16.54 34.52 -3.95
N LEU A 136 15.26 34.76 -3.68
CA LEU A 136 14.56 35.93 -4.21
C LEU A 136 15.13 37.26 -3.69
N LYS A 137 15.52 37.31 -2.41
CA LYS A 137 16.21 38.48 -1.84
C LYS A 137 17.56 38.76 -2.51
N THR A 138 18.31 37.72 -2.85
CA THR A 138 19.62 37.86 -3.54
C THR A 138 19.48 38.12 -5.04
N ALA A 139 18.39 37.68 -5.65
CA ALA A 139 18.04 37.93 -7.05
C ALA A 139 17.33 39.28 -7.27
N ALA A 140 17.21 40.12 -6.24
CA ALA A 140 16.74 41.49 -6.39
C ALA A 140 17.55 42.18 -7.51
N PRO A 141 16.90 42.93 -8.41
CA PRO A 141 17.54 43.42 -9.63
C PRO A 141 18.64 44.41 -9.28
N SER A 142 19.89 43.94 -9.23
CA SER A 142 21.02 44.80 -9.59
C SER A 142 20.78 45.21 -11.02
N GLU A 143 20.77 46.52 -11.30
CA GLU A 143 20.60 47.06 -12.65
C GLU A 143 21.33 46.19 -13.67
N PRO A 144 20.68 45.81 -14.79
CA PRO A 144 21.36 45.01 -15.79
C PRO A 144 22.58 45.82 -16.25
N GLU A 145 23.78 45.33 -15.92
CA GLU A 145 25.01 45.81 -16.56
C GLU A 145 24.69 45.83 -18.04
N HIS A 146 24.70 47.03 -18.64
CA HIS A 146 24.22 47.23 -19.99
C HIS A 146 25.10 46.40 -20.94
N LEU A 147 24.67 45.17 -21.22
CA LEU A 147 25.21 44.24 -22.19
C LEU A 147 25.03 44.73 -23.62
N ASN A 148 24.75 46.03 -23.82
CA ASN A 148 24.63 46.62 -25.13
C ASN A 148 26.00 46.52 -25.81
N PRO A 149 26.16 45.63 -26.81
CA PRO A 149 27.44 45.41 -27.46
C PRO A 149 27.92 46.67 -28.19
N LEU A 150 27.01 47.60 -28.51
CA LEU A 150 27.31 48.88 -29.16
C LEU A 150 27.98 49.91 -28.23
N ARG A 151 27.93 49.71 -26.90
CA ARG A 151 28.61 50.56 -25.92
C ARG A 151 29.97 50.00 -25.48
N ARG A 152 30.34 48.80 -25.91
CA ARG A 152 31.70 48.29 -25.70
C ARG A 152 32.67 49.09 -26.57
N GLN A 153 33.67 49.72 -25.97
CA GLN A 153 34.84 50.19 -26.71
C GLN A 153 35.66 48.95 -27.06
N PRO A 154 35.68 48.48 -28.33
CA PRO A 154 36.54 47.36 -28.67
C PRO A 154 37.99 47.80 -28.47
N SER A 155 38.71 47.13 -27.57
CA SER A 155 40.17 47.18 -27.57
C SER A 155 40.62 46.36 -28.76
N GLY A 156 41.08 47.03 -29.80
CA GLY A 156 41.71 46.44 -30.97
C GLY A 156 42.84 45.50 -30.56
N GLY A 157 43.10 44.52 -31.43
CA GLY A 157 44.12 43.51 -31.19
C GLY A 157 45.47 44.13 -30.86
N ILE A 158 46.32 43.38 -30.18
CA ILE A 158 47.72 43.74 -30.05
C ILE A 158 48.41 43.33 -31.36
N ASP A 159 49.09 44.27 -31.99
CA ASP A 159 49.97 43.98 -33.13
C ASP A 159 51.08 43.04 -32.62
N PRO A 160 51.19 41.81 -33.13
CA PRO A 160 52.19 40.85 -32.67
C PRO A 160 53.63 41.28 -32.99
N THR A 161 53.83 42.31 -33.82
CA THR A 161 55.14 42.84 -34.18
C THR A 161 55.55 44.08 -33.38
N GLY A 162 54.63 44.65 -32.59
CA GLY A 162 54.87 45.84 -31.77
C GLY A 162 54.82 45.52 -30.27
N HIS A 163 55.92 45.72 -29.55
CA HIS A 163 55.93 45.68 -28.08
C HIS A 163 55.27 46.93 -27.46
N GLY A 164 54.01 47.18 -27.80
CA GLY A 164 53.26 48.39 -27.43
C GLY A 164 51.85 48.09 -26.93
N LYS A 165 51.25 49.09 -26.25
CA LYS A 165 49.88 49.05 -25.73
C LYS A 165 48.88 48.66 -26.84
N PRO A 166 47.76 48.00 -26.52
CA PRO A 166 46.72 47.69 -27.51
C PRO A 166 46.25 48.98 -28.19
N ARG A 167 46.26 48.99 -29.53
CA ARG A 167 45.82 50.11 -30.37
C ARG A 167 44.90 49.61 -31.46
N ASP A 168 43.85 50.37 -31.76
CA ASP A 168 42.93 50.06 -32.85
C ASP A 168 43.54 50.49 -34.19
N PHE A 169 44.36 49.63 -34.80
CA PHE A 169 45.07 49.97 -36.05
C PHE A 169 44.14 50.42 -37.18
N ILE A 170 42.93 49.86 -37.26
CA ILE A 170 41.92 50.25 -38.27
C ILE A 170 41.46 51.69 -38.05
N ARG A 171 41.26 52.10 -36.79
CA ARG A 171 40.82 53.46 -36.45
C ARG A 171 41.95 54.48 -36.59
N ASP A 172 43.16 54.11 -36.18
CA ASP A 172 44.35 54.96 -36.32
C ASP A 172 44.66 55.17 -37.81
N ALA A 173 44.55 54.14 -38.66
CA ALA A 173 44.72 54.27 -40.11
C ALA A 173 43.63 55.15 -40.76
N LEU A 174 42.37 54.99 -40.34
CA LEU A 174 41.27 55.84 -40.83
C LEU A 174 41.45 57.31 -40.44
N ARG A 175 41.96 57.58 -39.23
CA ARG A 175 42.26 58.94 -38.77
C ARG A 175 43.48 59.52 -39.48
N ALA A 176 44.49 58.71 -39.77
CA ALA A 176 45.67 59.12 -40.54
C ALA A 176 45.33 59.46 -42.00
N ALA A 177 44.30 58.83 -42.58
CA ALA A 177 43.83 59.10 -43.94
C ALA A 177 42.91 60.35 -44.05
N GLN A 178 42.55 60.99 -42.93
CA GLN A 178 41.73 62.21 -42.89
C GLN A 178 42.55 63.50 -42.77
N HIS A 179 43.88 63.39 -42.74
CA HIS A 179 44.84 64.49 -42.82
C HIS A 179 45.72 64.33 -44.06
#